data_AF-A0A453QIS2-F1
#
_entry.id   AF-A0A453QIS2-F1
#
_cell.length_a   1.000
_cell.length_b   1.000
_cell.length_c   1.000
_cell.angle_alpha   90.00
_cell.angle_beta   90.00
_cell.angle_gamma   90.00
#
_symmetry.space_group_name_H-M   'P 1'
#
loop_
_entity.id
_entity.type
_entity.pdbx_description
1 polymer ?
#
loop_
_entity_poly.entity_id
_entity_poly.type
_entity_poly.pdbx_seq_one_letter_code
_entity_poly.pdbx_strand_id
1 'polypeptide(L)'
;AFNTEIVKDLFGNGIFVTDGDKWRHQRKLASHEFSTKVLRDYSSDVFRMNAVKLAEKTSSAAANRITINMQDLLMRTTMDSMFKVGLGFELNTLSGSDESSIRFSKAFDEANSLVYYRYVDMFWQVKRQLNIGSEAKLKKNIQIIDDFVMQLIHQKREQMKNRHDQVR
;
A
#
# COMPACT_ATOMS: atom_id res chain seq x y z
N ALA A 1 -15.40 3.54 -17.73
CA ALA A 1 -14.60 4.58 -18.40
C ALA A 1 -14.24 5.72 -17.45
N PHE A 2 -15.22 6.50 -16.95
CA PHE A 2 -14.95 7.66 -16.07
C PHE A 2 -14.19 7.31 -14.78
N ASN A 3 -14.67 6.34 -14.00
CA ASN A 3 -13.99 5.93 -12.76
C ASN A 3 -12.57 5.42 -13.04
N THR A 4 -12.40 4.65 -14.12
CA THR A 4 -11.10 4.16 -14.59
C THR A 4 -10.15 5.33 -14.82
N GLU A 5 -10.55 6.38 -15.54
CA GLU A 5 -9.67 7.53 -15.82
C GLU A 5 -9.22 8.27 -14.57
N ILE A 6 -10.09 8.38 -13.56
CA ILE A 6 -9.76 9.04 -12.31
C ILE A 6 -8.68 8.27 -11.54
N VAL A 7 -8.85 6.95 -11.39
CA VAL A 7 -8.05 6.16 -10.46
C VAL A 7 -6.83 5.48 -11.11
N LYS A 8 -6.79 5.41 -12.44
CA LYS A 8 -5.77 4.67 -13.20
C LYS A 8 -4.35 5.16 -12.98
N ASP A 9 -4.14 6.44 -12.67
CA ASP A 9 -2.78 6.95 -12.43
C ASP A 9 -2.15 6.36 -11.17
N LEU A 10 -2.95 6.04 -10.14
CA LEU A 10 -2.45 5.42 -8.90
C LEU A 10 -2.52 3.89 -8.94
N PHE A 11 -3.62 3.32 -9.45
CA PHE A 11 -3.85 1.88 -9.40
C PHE A 11 -3.50 1.14 -10.70
N GLY A 12 -3.05 1.87 -11.72
CA GLY A 12 -2.67 1.33 -13.02
C GLY A 12 -3.81 0.56 -13.69
N ASN A 13 -3.45 -0.56 -14.33
CA ASN A 13 -4.40 -1.50 -14.91
C ASN A 13 -4.65 -2.70 -13.97
N GLY A 14 -4.68 -2.42 -12.66
CA GLY A 14 -4.87 -3.43 -11.63
C GLY A 14 -6.32 -3.93 -11.52
N ILE A 15 -6.51 -4.84 -10.57
CA ILE A 15 -7.77 -5.57 -10.36
C ILE A 15 -8.93 -4.65 -9.96
N PHE A 16 -8.64 -3.48 -9.42
CA PHE A 16 -9.64 -2.49 -9.00
C PHE A 16 -10.04 -1.51 -10.11
N VAL A 17 -9.33 -1.52 -11.25
CA VAL A 17 -9.47 -0.48 -12.30
C VAL A 17 -9.96 -1.06 -13.63
N THR A 18 -9.63 -2.32 -13.89
CA THR A 18 -9.92 -2.99 -15.16
C THR A 18 -11.17 -3.85 -15.09
N ASP A 19 -11.79 -4.08 -16.25
CA ASP A 19 -12.99 -4.90 -16.43
C ASP A 19 -12.72 -6.09 -17.38
N GLY A 20 -13.72 -6.97 -17.53
CA GLY A 20 -13.73 -8.05 -18.52
C GLY A 20 -12.70 -9.14 -18.25
N ASP A 21 -12.09 -9.67 -19.32
CA ASP A 21 -11.14 -10.79 -19.22
C ASP A 21 -9.88 -10.46 -18.42
N LYS A 22 -9.41 -9.20 -18.50
CA LYS A 22 -8.25 -8.74 -17.72
C LYS A 22 -8.53 -8.82 -16.23
N TRP A 23 -9.68 -8.29 -15.81
CA TRP A 23 -10.15 -8.40 -14.43
C TRP A 23 -10.30 -9.86 -14.01
N ARG A 24 -10.99 -10.68 -14.83
CA ARG A 24 -11.23 -12.09 -14.52
C ARG A 24 -9.93 -12.86 -14.31
N HIS A 25 -8.92 -12.61 -15.14
CA HIS A 25 -7.60 -13.21 -15.01
C HIS A 25 -6.92 -12.81 -13.69
N GLN A 26 -6.84 -11.52 -13.39
CA GLN A 26 -6.22 -11.02 -12.15
C GLN A 26 -6.98 -11.48 -10.89
N ARG A 27 -8.32 -11.48 -10.94
CA ARG A 27 -9.21 -11.98 -9.88
C ARG A 27 -8.97 -13.44 -9.58
N LYS A 28 -8.80 -14.27 -10.62
CA LYS A 28 -8.48 -15.69 -10.46
C LYS A 28 -7.15 -15.87 -9.74
N LEU A 29 -6.10 -15.17 -10.15
CA LEU A 29 -4.78 -15.23 -9.48
C LEU A 29 -4.89 -14.79 -8.01
N ALA A 30 -5.50 -13.63 -7.75
CA ALA A 30 -5.67 -13.10 -6.40
C ALA A 30 -6.48 -14.04 -5.50
N SER A 31 -7.46 -14.78 -6.04
CA SER A 31 -8.30 -15.69 -5.24
C SER A 31 -7.52 -16.83 -4.58
N HIS A 32 -6.38 -17.23 -5.15
CA HIS A 32 -5.50 -18.24 -4.56
C HIS A 32 -4.75 -17.68 -3.34
N GLU A 33 -4.20 -16.46 -3.48
CA GLU A 33 -3.49 -15.75 -2.41
C GLU A 33 -4.42 -15.35 -1.25
N PHE A 34 -5.67 -15.00 -1.56
CA PHE A 34 -6.69 -14.65 -0.56
C PHE A 34 -7.62 -15.83 -0.21
N SER A 35 -7.17 -17.07 -0.40
CA SER A 35 -7.96 -18.24 -0.01
C SER A 35 -8.10 -18.32 1.52
N THR A 36 -9.21 -18.90 1.99
CA THR A 36 -9.49 -19.06 3.43
C THR A 36 -8.36 -19.75 4.19
N LYS A 37 -7.69 -20.71 3.54
CA LYS A 37 -6.55 -21.41 4.13
C LYS A 37 -5.35 -20.48 4.32
N VAL A 38 -4.97 -19.71 3.31
CA VAL A 38 -3.86 -18.75 3.41
C VAL A 38 -4.15 -17.67 4.46
N LEU A 39 -5.37 -17.14 4.47
CA LEU A 39 -5.78 -16.14 5.44
C LEU A 39 -5.72 -16.66 6.89
N ARG A 40 -6.20 -17.89 7.11
CA ARG A 40 -6.20 -18.49 8.46
C ARG A 40 -4.80 -18.90 8.90
N ASP A 41 -4.05 -19.58 8.04
CA ASP A 41 -2.81 -20.26 8.44
C ASP A 41 -1.61 -19.30 8.41
N TYR A 42 -1.67 -18.19 7.65
CA TYR A 42 -0.58 -17.21 7.55
C TYR A 42 -0.99 -15.80 7.99
N SER A 43 -2.08 -15.26 7.43
CA SER A 43 -2.44 -13.86 7.69
C SER A 43 -2.89 -13.62 9.13
N SER A 44 -3.54 -14.60 9.77
CA SER A 44 -3.98 -14.51 11.16
C SER A 44 -2.84 -14.19 12.13
N ASP A 45 -1.68 -14.82 11.96
CA ASP A 45 -0.52 -14.57 12.83
C ASP A 45 0.06 -13.17 12.60
N VAL A 46 0.12 -12.72 11.34
CA VAL A 46 0.57 -11.36 10.99
C VAL A 46 -0.38 -10.31 11.59
N PHE A 47 -1.69 -10.49 11.45
CA PHE A 47 -2.68 -9.58 12.01
C PHE A 47 -2.62 -9.56 13.54
N ARG A 48 -2.51 -10.73 14.18
CA ARG A 48 -2.37 -10.83 15.64
C ARG A 48 -1.12 -10.12 16.14
N MET A 49 0.02 -10.34 15.50
CA MET A 49 1.28 -9.68 15.86
C MET A 49 1.16 -8.15 15.77
N ASN A 50 0.62 -7.63 14.67
CA ASN A 50 0.47 -6.19 14.49
C ASN A 50 -0.61 -5.60 15.40
N ALA A 51 -1.65 -6.37 15.76
CA ALA A 51 -2.65 -5.97 16.76
C ALA A 51 -2.03 -5.86 18.17
N VAL A 52 -1.11 -6.74 18.54
CA VAL A 52 -0.35 -6.61 19.80
C VAL A 52 0.49 -5.33 19.80
N LYS A 53 1.25 -5.06 18.72
CA LYS A 53 2.03 -3.81 18.58
C LYS A 53 1.15 -2.56 18.69
N LEU A 54 -0.04 -2.60 18.10
CA LEU A 54 -1.04 -1.54 18.21
C LEU A 54 -1.49 -1.35 19.66
N ALA A 55 -1.88 -2.42 20.33
CA ALA A 55 -2.33 -2.40 21.72
C ALA A 55 -1.24 -1.87 22.68
N GLU A 56 0.02 -2.27 22.48
CA GLU A 56 1.16 -1.77 23.26
C GLU A 56 1.33 -0.26 23.11
N LYS A 57 1.26 0.27 21.88
CA LYS A 57 1.34 1.72 21.63
C LYS A 57 0.19 2.48 22.25
N THR A 58 -1.03 2.00 22.09
CA THR A 58 -2.21 2.63 22.67
C THR A 58 -2.16 2.60 24.20
N SER A 59 -1.73 1.47 24.79
CA SER A 59 -1.56 1.32 26.24
C SER A 59 -0.48 2.26 26.78
N SER A 60 0.67 2.34 26.11
CA SER A 60 1.75 3.26 26.48
C SER A 60 1.31 4.72 26.38
N ALA A 61 0.60 5.10 25.32
CA ALA A 61 0.06 6.44 25.18
C ALA A 61 -0.94 6.79 26.29
N ALA A 62 -1.85 5.85 26.62
CA ALA A 62 -2.82 6.02 27.71
C ALA A 62 -2.13 6.20 29.07
N ALA A 63 -1.13 5.37 29.38
CA ALA A 63 -0.34 5.46 30.61
C ALA A 63 0.38 6.81 30.76
N ASN A 64 0.91 7.33 29.64
CA ASN A 64 1.61 8.62 29.60
C ASN A 64 0.69 9.83 29.35
N ARG A 65 -0.63 9.62 29.27
CA ARG A 65 -1.63 10.66 28.93
C ARG A 65 -1.32 11.41 27.63
N ILE A 66 -0.73 10.71 26.65
CA ILE A 66 -0.40 11.24 25.32
C ILE A 66 -1.61 11.09 24.41
N THR A 67 -1.99 12.17 23.74
CA THR A 67 -3.02 12.11 22.68
C THR A 67 -2.44 11.48 21.43
N ILE A 68 -3.15 10.52 20.84
CA ILE A 68 -2.75 9.82 19.63
C ILE A 68 -3.78 9.99 18.52
N ASN A 69 -3.32 10.05 17.28
CA ASN A 69 -4.19 10.01 16.12
C ASN A 69 -4.51 8.54 15.76
N MET A 70 -5.72 8.10 16.09
CA MET A 70 -6.15 6.73 15.83
C MET A 70 -6.24 6.39 14.34
N GLN A 71 -6.55 7.37 13.47
CA GLN A 71 -6.61 7.14 12.03
C GLN A 71 -5.21 6.84 11.47
N ASP A 72 -4.21 7.65 11.81
CA ASP A 72 -2.81 7.42 11.41
C ASP A 72 -2.30 6.07 11.93
N LEU A 73 -2.61 5.76 13.19
CA LEU A 73 -2.16 4.52 13.81
C LEU A 73 -2.77 3.28 13.15
N LEU A 74 -4.09 3.26 12.92
CA LEU A 74 -4.78 2.17 12.23
C LEU A 74 -4.31 2.03 10.77
N MET A 75 -4.05 3.15 10.09
CA MET A 75 -3.52 3.13 8.73
C MET A 75 -2.16 2.44 8.68
N ARG A 76 -1.23 2.81 9.57
CA ARG A 76 0.10 2.19 9.70
C ARG A 76 0.01 0.70 10.03
N THR A 77 -0.82 0.33 11.00
CA THR A 77 -1.05 -1.09 11.35
C THR A 77 -1.55 -1.89 10.16
N THR A 78 -2.53 -1.36 9.43
CA THR A 78 -3.09 -2.03 8.24
C THR A 78 -2.04 -2.17 7.14
N MET A 79 -1.23 -1.14 6.93
CA MET A 79 -0.17 -1.12 5.92
C MET A 79 0.92 -2.16 6.24
N ASP A 80 1.40 -2.19 7.48
CA ASP A 80 2.38 -3.19 7.95
C ASP A 80 1.84 -4.62 7.76
N SER A 81 0.57 -4.86 8.06
CA SER A 81 -0.06 -6.17 7.87
C SER A 81 -0.20 -6.55 6.40
N MET A 82 -0.68 -5.63 5.55
CA MET A 82 -0.91 -5.92 4.14
C MET A 82 0.39 -6.13 3.37
N PHE A 83 1.46 -5.40 3.69
CA PHE A 83 2.77 -5.62 3.09
C PHE A 83 3.39 -6.94 3.52
N LYS A 84 3.22 -7.33 4.79
CA LYS A 84 3.71 -8.61 5.27
C LYS A 84 2.92 -9.77 4.68
N VAL A 85 1.60 -9.67 4.63
CA VAL A 85 0.74 -10.72 4.05
C VAL A 85 0.92 -10.82 2.53
N GLY A 86 0.82 -9.69 1.81
CA GLY A 86 0.78 -9.68 0.35
C GLY A 86 2.14 -9.71 -0.33
N LEU A 87 3.16 -9.10 0.28
CA LEU A 87 4.50 -9.00 -0.32
C LEU A 87 5.57 -9.73 0.50
N GLY A 88 5.25 -10.22 1.69
CA GLY A 88 6.22 -10.89 2.56
C GLY A 88 7.32 -9.95 3.07
N PHE A 89 7.04 -8.65 3.19
CA PHE A 89 7.97 -7.63 3.71
C PHE A 89 7.43 -6.97 4.97
N GLU A 90 8.32 -6.65 5.90
CA GLU A 90 7.97 -5.88 7.10
C GLU A 90 8.35 -4.42 6.89
N LEU A 91 7.35 -3.56 6.74
CA LEU A 91 7.55 -2.12 6.64
C LEU A 91 7.90 -1.47 7.98
N ASN A 92 7.39 -2.03 9.09
CA ASN A 92 7.62 -1.52 10.44
C ASN A 92 7.30 -0.01 10.58
N THR A 93 6.24 0.46 9.91
CA THR A 93 5.79 1.85 9.97
C THR A 93 5.28 2.23 11.37
N LEU A 94 4.79 1.24 12.13
CA LEU A 94 4.43 1.41 13.53
C LEU A 94 5.63 1.80 14.39
N SER A 95 6.77 1.12 14.28
CA SER A 95 7.97 1.47 15.07
C SER A 95 8.59 2.79 14.63
N GLY A 96 8.30 3.26 13.41
CA GLY A 96 8.82 4.52 12.88
C GLY A 96 10.31 4.46 12.53
N SER A 97 10.86 3.25 12.39
CA SER A 97 12.28 3.01 12.22
C SER A 97 12.76 3.09 10.76
N ASP A 98 11.84 2.98 9.80
CA ASP A 98 12.17 2.97 8.37
C ASP A 98 11.62 4.22 7.67
N GLU A 99 12.52 5.13 7.34
CA GLU A 99 12.20 6.37 6.63
C GLU A 99 11.58 6.11 5.26
N SER A 100 12.03 5.07 4.56
CA SER A 100 11.51 4.74 3.22
C SER A 100 10.05 4.30 3.27
N SER A 101 9.71 3.45 4.24
CA SER A 101 8.34 2.98 4.49
C SER A 101 7.41 4.11 4.96
N ILE A 102 7.90 5.04 5.80
CA ILE A 102 7.13 6.23 6.20
C ILE A 102 6.85 7.13 5.00
N ARG A 103 7.88 7.39 4.18
CA ARG A 103 7.76 8.22 2.97
C ARG A 103 6.78 7.59 1.98
N PHE A 104 6.84 6.28 1.80
CA PHE A 104 5.90 5.53 0.98
C PHE A 104 4.46 5.63 1.50
N SER A 105 4.24 5.37 2.79
CA SER A 105 2.91 5.44 3.41
C SER A 105 2.28 6.83 3.25
N LYS A 106 3.05 7.89 3.51
CA LYS A 106 2.60 9.27 3.31
C LYS A 106 2.28 9.58 1.84
N ALA A 107 3.15 9.17 0.92
CA ALA A 107 2.93 9.37 -0.51
C ALA A 107 1.67 8.63 -0.99
N PHE A 108 1.43 7.41 -0.50
CA PHE A 108 0.26 6.61 -0.82
C PHE A 108 -1.04 7.24 -0.30
N ASP A 109 -1.07 7.70 0.95
CA ASP A 109 -2.24 8.36 1.54
C ASP A 109 -2.57 9.68 0.81
N GLU A 110 -1.55 10.51 0.56
CA GLU A 110 -1.72 11.75 -0.19
C GLU A 110 -2.15 11.49 -1.65
N ALA A 111 -1.57 10.48 -2.32
CA ALA A 111 -1.96 10.13 -3.68
C ALA A 111 -3.42 9.65 -3.74
N ASN A 112 -3.87 8.84 -2.78
CA ASN A 112 -5.28 8.45 -2.69
C ASN A 112 -6.18 9.68 -2.56
N SER A 113 -5.89 10.57 -1.60
CA SER A 113 -6.67 11.79 -1.40
C SER A 113 -6.74 12.66 -2.67
N LEU A 114 -5.62 12.85 -3.36
CA LEU A 114 -5.55 13.63 -4.60
C LEU A 114 -6.31 12.97 -5.76
N VAL A 115 -6.26 11.64 -5.88
CA VAL A 115 -7.03 10.90 -6.88
C VAL A 115 -8.52 11.06 -6.62
N TYR A 116 -8.98 10.92 -5.37
CA TYR A 116 -10.39 11.10 -5.03
C TYR A 116 -10.84 12.57 -5.17
N TYR A 117 -9.94 13.54 -4.98
CA TYR A 117 -10.25 14.95 -5.21
C TYR A 117 -10.64 15.25 -6.68
N ARG A 118 -10.18 14.43 -7.65
CA ARG A 118 -10.60 14.55 -9.06
C ARG A 118 -12.11 14.38 -9.27
N TYR A 119 -12.83 13.72 -8.36
CA TYR A 119 -14.30 13.62 -8.44
C TYR A 119 -15.01 14.96 -8.28
N VAL A 120 -14.39 15.92 -7.58
CA VAL A 120 -14.95 17.26 -7.35
C VAL A 120 -14.24 18.35 -8.16
N ASP A 121 -13.00 18.13 -8.58
CA ASP A 121 -12.21 19.09 -9.35
C ASP A 121 -12.41 18.94 -10.86
N MET A 122 -13.43 19.59 -11.43
CA MET A 122 -13.74 19.50 -12.87
C MET A 122 -12.57 19.89 -13.81
N PHE A 123 -11.59 20.65 -13.32
CA PHE A 123 -10.43 21.09 -14.11
C PHE A 123 -9.19 20.22 -13.94
N TRP A 124 -9.31 19.03 -13.32
CA TRP A 124 -8.17 18.15 -13.04
C TRP A 124 -7.40 17.74 -14.31
N GLN A 125 -8.08 17.52 -15.43
CA GLN A 125 -7.44 17.15 -16.69
C GLN A 125 -6.52 18.26 -17.22
N VAL A 126 -6.93 19.53 -17.10
CA VAL A 126 -6.12 20.69 -17.49
C VAL A 126 -4.91 20.82 -16.56
N LYS A 127 -5.12 20.70 -15.24
CA LYS A 127 -4.03 20.74 -14.25
C LYS A 127 -3.02 19.62 -14.48
N ARG A 128 -3.48 18.44 -14.92
CA ARG A 128 -2.65 17.30 -15.28
C ARG A 128 -1.80 17.56 -16.51
N GLN A 129 -2.39 18.15 -17.56
CA GLN A 129 -1.66 18.51 -18.78
C GLN A 129 -0.58 19.58 -18.51
N LEU A 130 -0.90 20.56 -17.67
CA LEU A 130 0.04 21.61 -17.27
C LEU A 130 1.02 21.18 -16.16
N ASN A 131 0.79 20.02 -15.54
CA ASN A 131 1.55 19.50 -14.40
C ASN A 131 1.68 20.53 -13.26
N ILE A 132 0.55 21.05 -12.79
CA ILE A 132 0.48 22.07 -11.72
C ILE A 132 -0.40 21.63 -10.56
N GLY A 133 -0.19 22.24 -9.38
CA GLY A 133 -1.05 22.08 -8.22
C GLY A 133 -1.17 20.63 -7.73
N SER A 134 -2.41 20.17 -7.53
CA SER A 134 -2.76 18.82 -7.06
C SER A 134 -2.17 17.73 -7.95
N GLU A 135 -2.19 17.93 -9.26
CA GLU A 135 -1.74 16.94 -10.25
C GLU A 135 -0.22 16.81 -10.30
N ALA A 136 0.51 17.91 -10.13
CA ALA A 136 1.97 17.87 -9.96
C ALA A 136 2.38 17.10 -8.71
N LYS A 137 1.67 17.34 -7.59
CA LYS A 137 1.88 16.65 -6.32
C LYS A 137 1.55 15.16 -6.45
N LEU A 138 0.45 14.82 -7.12
CA LEU A 138 0.05 13.44 -7.38
C LEU A 138 1.11 12.70 -8.20
N LYS A 139 1.62 13.31 -9.28
CA LYS A 139 2.70 12.74 -10.09
C LYS A 139 3.95 12.44 -9.26
N LYS A 140 4.37 13.37 -8.38
CA LYS A 140 5.51 13.16 -7.48
C LYS A 140 5.26 12.02 -6.49
N ASN A 141 4.06 11.92 -5.93
CA ASN A 141 3.71 10.85 -5.01
C ASN A 141 3.67 9.49 -5.69
N ILE A 142 3.14 9.40 -6.92
CA ILE A 142 3.16 8.17 -7.73
C ILE A 142 4.60 7.73 -7.99
N GLN A 143 5.52 8.64 -8.31
CA GLN A 143 6.94 8.29 -8.48
C GLN A 143 7.54 7.65 -7.22
N ILE A 144 7.26 8.22 -6.04
CA ILE A 144 7.74 7.65 -4.76
C ILE A 144 7.19 6.24 -4.54
N ILE A 145 5.91 6.03 -4.87
CA ILE A 145 5.23 4.74 -4.75
C ILE A 145 5.85 3.72 -5.70
N ASP A 146 6.00 4.08 -6.98
CA ASP A 146 6.58 3.21 -8.00
C ASP A 146 8.03 2.83 -7.69
N ASP A 147 8.86 3.80 -7.29
CA ASP A 147 10.25 3.57 -6.90
C ASP A 147 10.34 2.56 -5.75
N PHE A 148 9.52 2.76 -4.71
CA PHE A 148 9.48 1.87 -3.55
C PHE A 148 9.03 0.46 -3.92
N VAL A 149 7.95 0.33 -4.69
CA VAL A 149 7.41 -0.97 -5.13
C VAL A 149 8.42 -1.69 -6.03
N MET A 150 9.07 -0.99 -6.95
CA MET A 150 10.10 -1.58 -7.83
C MET A 150 11.31 -2.07 -7.05
N GLN A 151 11.74 -1.35 -6.01
CA GLN A 151 12.80 -1.82 -5.11
C GLN A 151 12.41 -3.13 -4.43
N LEU A 152 11.19 -3.23 -3.88
CA LEU A 152 10.71 -4.46 -3.24
C LEU A 152 10.62 -5.63 -4.23
N ILE A 153 10.15 -5.39 -5.46
CA ILE A 153 10.10 -6.41 -6.51
C ILE A 153 11.52 -6.88 -6.84
N HIS A 154 12.48 -5.97 -6.95
CA HIS A 154 13.88 -6.31 -7.23
C HIS A 154 14.48 -7.18 -6.13
N GLN A 155 14.31 -6.78 -4.87
CA GLN A 155 14.76 -7.54 -3.71
C GLN A 155 14.15 -8.95 -3.67
N LYS A 156 12.85 -9.12 -3.95
CA LYS A 156 12.23 -10.46 -4.01
C LYS A 156 12.79 -11.30 -5.13
N ARG A 157 13.03 -10.72 -6.30
CA ARG A 157 13.63 -11.44 -7.44
C ARG A 157 15.04 -11.92 -7.10
N GLU A 158 15.85 -11.11 -6.43
CA GLU A 158 17.20 -11.49 -5.99
C GLU A 158 17.16 -12.60 -4.92
N GLN A 159 16.30 -12.47 -3.90
CA GLN A 159 16.11 -13.52 -2.88
C GLN A 159 15.73 -14.87 -3.50
N MET A 160 14.85 -14.85 -4.51
CA MET A 160 14.44 -16.06 -5.22
C MET A 160 15.59 -16.68 -6.03
N LYS A 161 16.43 -15.88 -6.69
CA LYS A 161 17.62 -16.37 -7.41
C LYS A 161 18.62 -17.03 -6.46
N ASN A 162 18.99 -16.33 -5.40
CA ASN A 162 19.95 -16.84 -4.41
C ASN A 162 19.48 -18.15 -3.76
N ARG A 163 18.17 -18.28 -3.53
CA ARG A 163 17.58 -19.53 -3.00
C ARG A 163 17.64 -20.68 -4.01
N HIS A 164 17.55 -20.42 -5.30
CA HIS A 164 17.71 -21.45 -6.33
C HIS A 164 19.18 -21.88 -6.48
N ASP A 165 20.13 -20.95 -6.31
CA ASP A 165 21.55 -21.24 -6.40
C ASP A 165 22.10 -21.99 -5.17
N GLN A 166 21.47 -21.85 -3.99
CA GLN A 166 21.82 -22.61 -2.78
C GLN A 166 21.24 -24.04 -2.73
N VAL A 167 20.24 -24.34 -3.56
CA VAL A 167 19.57 -25.64 -3.62
C VAL A 167 20.15 -26.52 -4.75
N ARG A 168 21.04 -25.97 -5.58
CA ARG A 168 21.86 -26.69 -6.56
C ARG A 168 23.24 -26.99 -6.01
#